data_AF-A0A538PWN4-F1
#
_entry.id   AF-A0A538PWN4-F1
#
_cell.length_a   1.000
_cell.length_b   1.000
_cell.length_c   1.000
_cell.angle_alpha   90.00
_cell.angle_beta   90.00
_cell.angle_gamma   90.00
#
_symmetry.space_group_name_H-M   'P 1'
#
loop_
_entity.id
_entity.type
_entity.pdbx_description
1 polymer ?
#
loop_
_entity_poly.entity_id
_entity_poly.type
_entity_poly.pdbx_seq_one_letter_code
_entity_poly.pdbx_strand_id
1 'polypeptide(L)'
;MLPDGTNLNLQAPYNVCITPPSPPVTLGLDLPQNPNPYWLTKKINPGATDADRSNYGNQYYTAIQADSDFTTWKNRNEFNLGDDAQAFYVNAGDLEFGRSMHMKKRSDGGIAYYVTNFADADKALGGQPGDVIATVAMEYSKYPSGVPGAPKFTKFYVFGKDGLLTNHAELDNRGDKYVPGLCVVCHGGTLPTNINTAIPAGNTESRFIPFDLKSFATSPLLPGFPATLDRAAQEENFRKLNEGIYLFTAPTDAQKALIEAWYDPSVSNPGQTQQDANIPFNWTGNADAQFYKDVVAVSCRSCHTSRQFPLDFNDPTSFKGEPIEFAVCQSGQMPQSFVAWRNFWHSTSPHEASSIEQYLSLGAGTCVGP
;
A
#
# COMPACT_ATOMS: atom_id res chain seq x y z
N MET A 1 26.87 -1.05 8.04
CA MET A 1 27.02 0.40 8.30
C MET A 1 27.58 1.04 7.04
N LEU A 2 26.76 1.78 6.30
CA LEU A 2 27.23 2.74 5.32
C LEU A 2 27.12 4.12 5.99
N PRO A 3 28.12 5.01 5.86
CA PRO A 3 28.12 6.30 6.53
C PRO A 3 27.20 7.31 5.83
N ASP A 4 26.83 8.33 6.59
CA ASP A 4 26.05 9.51 6.23
C ASP A 4 26.28 10.06 4.81
N GLY A 5 25.20 10.54 4.16
CA GLY A 5 25.31 11.57 3.12
C GLY A 5 25.39 11.12 1.65
N THR A 6 24.98 9.92 1.26
CA THR A 6 24.99 9.54 -0.18
C THR A 6 23.73 9.96 -0.94
N ASN A 7 23.91 10.98 -1.78
CA ASN A 7 23.17 11.36 -2.99
C ASN A 7 22.26 10.26 -3.56
N LEU A 8 20.95 10.48 -3.54
CA LEU A 8 20.08 9.90 -4.55
C LEU A 8 20.35 10.66 -5.85
N ASN A 9 21.08 10.03 -6.78
CA ASN A 9 21.18 10.48 -8.16
C ASN A 9 19.80 10.43 -8.82
N LEU A 10 18.97 11.45 -8.60
CA LEU A 10 17.85 11.73 -9.47
C LEU A 10 18.43 12.44 -10.70
N GLN A 11 18.83 11.66 -11.71
CA GLN A 11 19.06 12.21 -13.04
C GLN A 11 17.71 12.74 -13.54
N ALA A 12 17.53 14.05 -13.53
CA ALA A 12 16.38 14.68 -14.18
C ALA A 12 16.46 14.40 -15.69
N PRO A 13 15.37 13.98 -16.35
CA PRO A 13 15.37 13.78 -17.79
C PRO A 13 15.20 15.14 -18.47
N TYR A 14 16.29 15.88 -18.66
CA TYR A 14 16.28 17.10 -19.49
C TYR A 14 17.29 16.97 -20.62
N ASN A 15 16.88 16.29 -21.69
CA ASN A 15 17.45 16.51 -23.02
C ASN A 15 16.62 17.60 -23.71
N VAL A 16 16.85 18.87 -23.35
CA VAL A 16 16.49 19.99 -24.22
C VAL A 16 17.75 20.81 -24.42
N CYS A 17 18.21 20.84 -25.66
CA CYS A 17 19.49 21.35 -26.11
C CYS A 17 19.75 22.79 -25.63
N ILE A 18 20.71 22.97 -24.71
CA ILE A 18 21.33 24.27 -24.43
C ILE A 18 22.84 24.12 -24.69
N THR A 19 23.36 24.90 -25.63
CA THR A 19 24.79 24.98 -25.93
C THR A 19 25.29 26.37 -25.51
N PRO A 20 26.32 26.46 -24.63
CA PRO A 20 27.12 25.36 -24.08
C PRO A 20 26.44 24.66 -22.89
N PRO A 21 26.75 23.38 -22.63
CA PRO A 21 26.19 22.65 -21.49
C PRO A 21 26.68 23.29 -20.19
N SER A 22 25.74 23.75 -19.36
CA SER A 22 26.01 24.08 -17.96
C SER A 22 26.49 22.82 -17.22
N PRO A 23 27.43 22.95 -16.25
CA PRO A 23 27.79 21.83 -15.39
C PRO A 23 26.52 21.29 -14.70
N PRO A 24 26.42 19.96 -14.48
CA PRO A 24 25.26 19.38 -13.84
C PRO A 24 25.02 20.05 -12.50
N VAL A 25 23.83 20.65 -12.34
CA VAL A 25 23.40 21.19 -11.05
C VAL A 25 23.04 20.01 -10.18
N THR A 26 23.90 19.68 -9.22
CA THR A 26 23.56 18.75 -8.14
C THR A 26 22.63 19.48 -7.18
N LEU A 27 21.32 19.22 -7.28
CA LEU A 27 20.39 19.60 -6.23
C LEU A 27 20.57 18.60 -5.08
N GLY A 28 21.32 19.01 -4.06
CA GLY A 28 21.31 18.33 -2.77
C GLY A 28 19.99 18.64 -2.08
N LEU A 29 19.09 17.66 -2.00
CA LEU A 29 17.98 17.72 -1.08
C LEU A 29 18.47 17.12 0.24
N ASP A 30 18.69 17.95 1.25
CA ASP A 30 18.91 17.46 2.61
C ASP A 30 17.62 16.76 3.04
N LEU A 31 17.61 15.42 3.00
CA LEU A 31 16.55 14.64 3.63
C LEU A 31 16.66 14.90 5.14
N PRO A 32 15.54 15.17 5.86
CA PRO A 32 15.54 15.12 7.32
C PRO A 32 16.18 13.82 7.80
N GLN A 33 16.88 13.85 8.94
CA GLN A 33 17.53 12.64 9.45
C GLN A 33 16.45 11.62 9.76
N ASN A 34 16.30 10.60 8.90
CA ASN A 34 15.28 9.58 9.09
C ASN A 34 15.57 8.78 10.38
N PRO A 35 14.73 8.90 11.43
CA PRO A 35 14.96 8.21 12.69
C PRO A 35 14.46 6.76 12.66
N ASN A 36 13.76 6.33 11.60
CA ASN A 36 13.10 5.03 11.54
C ASN A 36 13.84 4.04 10.64
N PRO A 37 14.52 3.02 11.20
CA PRO A 37 15.12 1.92 10.42
C PRO A 37 14.11 0.82 10.07
N TYR A 38 12.83 0.95 10.47
CA TYR A 38 11.82 -0.11 10.40
C TYR A 38 10.67 0.20 9.41
N TRP A 39 10.99 0.71 8.23
CA TRP A 39 10.03 0.86 7.14
C TRP A 39 9.38 -0.47 6.79
N LEU A 40 8.09 -0.44 6.43
CA LEU A 40 7.28 -1.61 6.08
C LEU A 40 7.39 -2.77 7.09
N THR A 41 7.77 -2.46 8.33
CA THR A 41 7.93 -3.44 9.40
C THR A 41 6.95 -3.07 10.49
N LYS A 42 5.82 -3.77 10.55
CA LYS A 42 5.04 -3.72 11.79
C LYS A 42 5.96 -4.25 12.90
N LYS A 43 6.28 -3.41 13.89
CA LYS A 43 7.23 -3.73 14.95
C LYS A 43 6.67 -4.84 15.86
N ILE A 44 6.79 -6.09 15.41
CA ILE A 44 6.56 -7.28 16.21
C ILE A 44 7.77 -7.37 17.16
N ASN A 45 7.59 -6.84 18.36
CA ASN A 45 8.59 -6.77 19.43
C ASN A 45 9.83 -5.88 19.14
N PRO A 46 10.06 -4.79 19.89
CA PRO A 46 11.36 -4.11 19.90
C PRO A 46 12.48 -5.11 20.24
N GLY A 47 13.39 -5.36 19.29
CA GLY A 47 14.57 -6.22 19.50
C GLY A 47 14.52 -7.62 18.86
N ALA A 48 13.43 -8.01 18.18
CA ALA A 48 13.44 -9.23 17.37
C ALA A 48 14.49 -9.15 16.24
N THR A 49 15.17 -10.26 15.96
CA THR A 49 16.12 -10.37 14.84
C THR A 49 15.39 -10.74 13.55
N ASP A 50 16.06 -10.62 12.41
CA ASP A 50 15.50 -11.07 11.13
C ASP A 50 15.31 -12.59 11.07
N ALA A 51 16.13 -13.35 11.79
CA ALA A 51 15.93 -14.79 11.96
C ALA A 51 14.62 -15.09 12.71
N ASP A 52 14.30 -14.34 13.77
CA ASP A 52 13.04 -14.49 14.50
C ASP A 52 11.83 -14.17 13.60
N ARG A 53 11.95 -13.09 12.80
CA ARG A 53 10.91 -12.68 11.85
C ARG A 53 10.70 -13.69 10.72
N SER A 54 11.77 -14.25 10.18
CA SER A 54 11.73 -15.31 9.20
C SER A 54 11.08 -16.58 9.76
N ASN A 55 11.49 -17.01 10.96
CA ASN A 55 10.87 -18.16 11.63
C ASN A 55 9.37 -17.95 11.87
N TYR A 56 8.97 -16.73 12.24
CA TYR A 56 7.57 -16.39 12.40
C TYR A 56 6.78 -16.43 11.09
N GLY A 57 7.37 -15.94 9.99
CA GLY A 57 6.79 -16.06 8.65
C GLY A 57 6.58 -17.52 8.24
N ASN A 58 7.51 -18.41 8.56
CA ASN A 58 7.37 -19.84 8.31
C ASN A 58 6.24 -20.48 9.13
N GLN A 59 6.11 -20.09 10.41
CA GLN A 59 5.00 -20.53 11.26
C GLN A 59 3.66 -20.02 10.73
N TYR A 60 3.60 -18.78 10.26
CA TYR A 60 2.42 -18.20 9.62
C TYR A 60 2.01 -19.01 8.38
N TYR A 61 2.94 -19.32 7.48
CA TYR A 61 2.66 -20.15 6.29
C TYR A 61 2.23 -21.57 6.62
N THR A 62 2.81 -22.17 7.65
CA THR A 62 2.34 -23.45 8.18
C THR A 62 0.89 -23.33 8.67
N ALA A 63 0.56 -22.27 9.41
CA ALA A 63 -0.77 -22.07 9.97
C ALA A 63 -1.85 -21.85 8.91
N ILE A 64 -1.56 -21.09 7.84
CA ILE A 64 -2.53 -20.85 6.76
C ILE A 64 -2.57 -21.97 5.71
N GLN A 65 -1.68 -22.98 5.81
CA GLN A 65 -1.48 -24.06 4.84
C GLN A 65 -1.11 -23.52 3.45
N ALA A 66 -0.04 -22.70 3.40
CA ALA A 66 0.34 -22.01 2.19
C ALA A 66 0.78 -22.95 1.05
N ASP A 67 0.42 -22.64 -0.19
CA ASP A 67 0.95 -23.35 -1.36
C ASP A 67 2.44 -23.06 -1.52
N SER A 68 3.20 -24.08 -1.93
CA SER A 68 4.65 -24.01 -2.10
C SER A 68 5.13 -23.13 -3.26
N ASP A 69 4.25 -22.86 -4.24
CA ASP A 69 4.61 -22.14 -5.45
C ASP A 69 3.42 -21.37 -6.03
N PHE A 70 3.75 -20.35 -6.82
CA PHE A 70 2.80 -19.41 -7.40
C PHE A 70 1.86 -20.06 -8.42
N THR A 71 2.31 -21.10 -9.14
CA THR A 71 1.49 -21.78 -10.14
C THR A 71 0.39 -22.58 -9.46
N THR A 72 0.73 -23.34 -8.43
CA THR A 72 -0.22 -24.06 -7.58
C THR A 72 -1.22 -23.09 -6.95
N TRP A 73 -0.75 -21.98 -6.38
CA TRP A 73 -1.61 -20.94 -5.83
C TRP A 73 -2.58 -20.35 -6.86
N LYS A 74 -2.11 -20.04 -8.07
CA LYS A 74 -2.94 -19.52 -9.17
C LYS A 74 -4.01 -20.52 -9.60
N ASN A 75 -3.64 -21.79 -9.78
CA ASN A 75 -4.58 -22.84 -10.18
C ASN A 75 -5.66 -23.06 -9.11
N ARG A 76 -5.27 -23.11 -7.83
CA ARG A 76 -6.21 -23.22 -6.69
C ARG A 76 -7.15 -22.03 -6.56
N ASN A 77 -6.69 -20.85 -7.00
CA ASN A 77 -7.48 -19.62 -7.04
C ASN A 77 -8.16 -19.38 -8.39
N GLU A 78 -8.17 -20.36 -9.30
CA GLU A 78 -8.89 -20.33 -10.58
C GLU A 78 -8.36 -19.31 -11.61
N PHE A 79 -7.15 -18.77 -11.42
CA PHE A 79 -6.53 -17.84 -12.37
C PHE A 79 -6.19 -18.48 -13.73
N ASN A 80 -6.08 -19.81 -13.77
CA ASN A 80 -5.98 -20.56 -15.04
C ASN A 80 -7.25 -20.47 -15.91
N LEU A 81 -8.36 -20.00 -15.35
CA LEU A 81 -9.61 -19.72 -16.07
C LEU A 81 -9.70 -18.26 -16.56
N GLY A 82 -8.64 -17.47 -16.37
CA GLY A 82 -8.59 -16.04 -16.69
C GLY A 82 -9.02 -15.14 -15.52
N ASP A 83 -8.55 -13.89 -15.57
CA ASP A 83 -8.79 -12.87 -14.56
C ASP A 83 -10.19 -12.25 -14.71
N ASP A 84 -10.79 -11.81 -13.61
CA ASP A 84 -12.00 -10.98 -13.64
C ASP A 84 -11.69 -9.50 -13.89
N ALA A 85 -10.52 -9.05 -13.45
CA ALA A 85 -10.00 -7.69 -13.68
C ALA A 85 -8.47 -7.67 -13.60
N GLN A 86 -7.86 -6.79 -14.39
CA GLN A 86 -6.41 -6.57 -14.43
C GLN A 86 -6.12 -5.07 -14.58
N ALA A 87 -5.10 -4.58 -13.86
CA ALA A 87 -4.62 -3.20 -13.99
C ALA A 87 -3.10 -3.11 -13.86
N PHE A 88 -2.52 -2.11 -14.50
CA PHE A 88 -1.09 -1.81 -14.51
C PHE A 88 -0.86 -0.36 -14.11
N TYR A 89 -0.05 -0.14 -13.08
CA TYR A 89 0.13 1.21 -12.53
C TYR A 89 1.42 1.31 -11.73
N VAL A 90 1.84 2.56 -11.47
CA VAL A 90 2.86 2.86 -10.46
C VAL A 90 2.16 3.43 -9.24
N ASN A 91 2.44 2.88 -8.06
CA ASN A 91 1.92 3.44 -6.81
C ASN A 91 2.91 4.47 -6.25
N ALA A 92 2.73 5.73 -6.64
CA ALA A 92 3.59 6.85 -6.21
C ALA A 92 3.35 7.26 -4.75
N GLY A 93 2.27 6.81 -4.13
CA GLY A 93 1.98 7.03 -2.71
C GLY A 93 2.55 5.98 -1.76
N ASP A 94 3.28 4.96 -2.25
CA ASP A 94 3.76 3.87 -1.40
C ASP A 94 5.13 3.27 -1.80
N LEU A 95 5.24 2.52 -2.88
CA LEU A 95 6.48 1.78 -3.22
C LEU A 95 7.17 2.25 -4.50
N GLU A 96 6.51 3.07 -5.32
CA GLU A 96 7.00 3.54 -6.64
C GLU A 96 7.31 2.43 -7.66
N PHE A 97 7.01 1.17 -7.35
CA PHE A 97 7.11 0.08 -8.31
C PHE A 97 6.01 0.11 -9.36
N GLY A 98 6.37 -0.33 -10.57
CA GLY A 98 5.38 -0.78 -11.54
C GLY A 98 4.72 -2.06 -11.06
N ARG A 99 3.40 -2.11 -11.15
CA ARG A 99 2.57 -3.19 -10.63
C ARG A 99 1.72 -3.78 -11.72
N SER A 100 1.79 -5.10 -11.90
CA SER A 100 0.78 -5.87 -12.65
C SER A 100 -0.18 -6.49 -11.64
N MET A 101 -1.38 -5.92 -11.52
CA MET A 101 -2.40 -6.31 -10.55
C MET A 101 -3.48 -7.15 -11.22
N HIS A 102 -3.87 -8.23 -10.55
CA HIS A 102 -4.83 -9.20 -11.05
C HIS A 102 -5.82 -9.59 -9.96
N MET A 103 -7.07 -9.84 -10.35
CA MET A 103 -8.14 -10.29 -9.44
C MET A 103 -8.89 -11.48 -10.03
N LYS A 104 -9.25 -12.41 -9.16
CA LYS A 104 -10.14 -13.54 -9.46
C LYS A 104 -11.16 -13.76 -8.35
N LYS A 105 -12.44 -13.73 -8.72
CA LYS A 105 -13.54 -14.26 -7.91
C LYS A 105 -13.58 -15.77 -8.10
N ARG A 106 -13.65 -16.49 -6.99
CA ARG A 106 -13.66 -17.95 -6.97
C ARG A 106 -15.07 -18.48 -6.95
N SER A 107 -15.27 -19.65 -7.53
CA SER A 107 -16.55 -20.37 -7.52
C SER A 107 -17.08 -20.68 -6.10
N ASP A 108 -16.20 -20.81 -5.11
CA ASP A 108 -16.54 -21.02 -3.69
C ASP A 108 -16.93 -19.73 -2.94
N GLY A 109 -17.05 -18.62 -3.68
CA GLY A 109 -17.34 -17.28 -3.20
C GLY A 109 -16.15 -16.59 -2.53
N GLY A 110 -14.96 -17.19 -2.53
CA GLY A 110 -13.73 -16.49 -2.15
C GLY A 110 -13.30 -15.49 -3.23
N ILE A 111 -12.30 -14.68 -2.92
CA ILE A 111 -11.68 -13.78 -3.90
C ILE A 111 -10.18 -13.73 -3.66
N ALA A 112 -9.41 -13.61 -4.73
CA ALA A 112 -7.95 -13.58 -4.69
C ALA A 112 -7.41 -12.48 -5.58
N TYR A 113 -6.30 -11.90 -5.15
CA TYR A 113 -5.56 -10.87 -5.86
C TYR A 113 -4.09 -11.25 -5.85
N TYR A 114 -3.36 -10.90 -6.90
CA TYR A 114 -1.92 -10.88 -6.84
C TYR A 114 -1.38 -9.67 -7.58
N VAL A 115 -0.22 -9.21 -7.13
CA VAL A 115 0.55 -8.15 -7.75
C VAL A 115 1.97 -8.61 -7.98
N THR A 116 2.41 -8.54 -9.22
CA THR A 116 3.82 -8.70 -9.57
C THR A 116 4.44 -7.31 -9.62
N ASN A 117 5.50 -7.10 -8.85
CA ASN A 117 6.20 -5.82 -8.74
C ASN A 117 7.44 -5.80 -9.64
N PHE A 118 7.62 -4.68 -10.32
CA PHE A 118 8.69 -4.42 -11.28
C PHE A 118 9.33 -3.07 -11.01
N ALA A 119 10.53 -2.85 -11.56
CA ALA A 119 11.25 -1.58 -11.42
C ALA A 119 10.42 -0.39 -11.93
N ASP A 120 9.62 -0.58 -12.98
CA ASP A 120 8.80 0.44 -13.61
C ASP A 120 7.55 -0.17 -14.28
N ALA A 121 6.68 0.68 -14.80
CA ALA A 121 5.41 0.27 -15.41
C ALA A 121 5.56 -0.38 -16.79
N ASP A 122 6.60 -0.04 -17.56
CA ASP A 122 6.86 -0.68 -18.85
C ASP A 122 7.21 -2.15 -18.64
N LYS A 123 8.00 -2.43 -17.61
CA LYS A 123 8.28 -3.78 -17.14
C LYS A 123 7.04 -4.47 -16.56
N ALA A 124 6.10 -3.72 -15.98
CA ALA A 124 4.83 -4.31 -15.53
C ALA A 124 3.97 -4.85 -16.68
N LEU A 125 4.03 -4.23 -17.87
CA LEU A 125 3.28 -4.67 -19.07
C LEU A 125 3.85 -5.91 -19.76
N GLY A 126 5.18 -5.95 -19.92
CA GLY A 126 5.85 -6.90 -20.80
C GLY A 126 7.15 -7.50 -20.25
N GLY A 127 7.39 -7.30 -18.96
CA GLY A 127 8.59 -7.78 -18.27
C GLY A 127 8.74 -9.28 -18.35
N GLN A 128 10.00 -9.72 -18.44
CA GLN A 128 10.37 -11.12 -18.39
C GLN A 128 10.47 -11.59 -16.93
N PRO A 129 10.50 -12.91 -16.65
CA PRO A 129 10.67 -13.41 -15.28
C PRO A 129 11.88 -12.81 -14.52
N GLY A 130 12.94 -12.43 -15.24
CA GLY A 130 14.12 -11.76 -14.66
C GLY A 130 13.90 -10.30 -14.22
N ASP A 131 12.82 -9.65 -14.66
CA ASP A 131 12.46 -8.28 -14.29
C ASP A 131 11.60 -8.23 -13.01
N VAL A 132 11.15 -9.39 -12.51
CA VAL A 132 10.30 -9.49 -11.31
C VAL A 132 11.12 -9.21 -10.05
N ILE A 133 10.68 -8.23 -9.27
CA ILE A 133 11.21 -7.98 -7.93
C ILE A 133 10.63 -9.01 -6.96
N ALA A 134 9.30 -9.03 -6.83
CA ALA A 134 8.56 -9.99 -6.03
C ALA A 134 7.08 -10.01 -6.46
N THR A 135 6.42 -11.16 -6.27
CA THR A 135 4.97 -11.28 -6.40
C THR A 135 4.35 -11.40 -5.02
N VAL A 136 3.46 -10.48 -4.67
CA VAL A 136 2.66 -10.56 -3.44
C VAL A 136 1.26 -10.99 -3.81
N ALA A 137 0.74 -12.01 -3.16
CA ALA A 137 -0.61 -12.50 -3.38
C ALA A 137 -1.43 -12.51 -2.10
N MET A 138 -2.73 -12.31 -2.26
CA MET A 138 -3.70 -12.25 -1.18
C MET A 138 -4.95 -13.02 -1.56
N GLU A 139 -5.58 -13.68 -0.59
CA GLU A 139 -6.90 -14.27 -0.79
C GLU A 139 -7.76 -14.07 0.45
N TYR A 140 -9.05 -13.85 0.22
CA TYR A 140 -10.10 -13.96 1.23
C TYR A 140 -10.81 -15.31 1.04
N SER A 141 -10.32 -16.32 1.74
CA SER A 141 -10.70 -17.72 1.50
C SER A 141 -10.98 -18.45 2.80
N LYS A 142 -11.70 -19.57 2.69
CA LYS A 142 -12.14 -20.37 3.84
C LYS A 142 -10.96 -20.97 4.60
N TYR A 143 -11.10 -21.08 5.92
CA TYR A 143 -10.20 -21.85 6.76
C TYR A 143 -10.95 -22.66 7.83
N PRO A 144 -10.65 -23.96 7.99
CA PRO A 144 -9.79 -24.76 7.11
C PRO A 144 -10.34 -24.83 5.68
N SER A 145 -9.46 -24.93 4.68
CA SER A 145 -9.89 -25.02 3.29
C SER A 145 -10.68 -26.31 3.03
N GLY A 146 -11.64 -26.25 2.10
CA GLY A 146 -12.49 -27.40 1.76
C GLY A 146 -13.62 -27.72 2.75
N VAL A 147 -13.70 -27.03 3.89
CA VAL A 147 -14.77 -27.25 4.88
C VAL A 147 -16.00 -26.37 4.55
N PRO A 148 -17.19 -26.96 4.31
CA PRO A 148 -18.42 -26.19 4.10
C PRO A 148 -18.73 -25.29 5.31
N GLY A 149 -19.10 -24.03 5.05
CA GLY A 149 -19.44 -23.07 6.11
C GLY A 149 -18.26 -22.50 6.92
N ALA A 150 -17.02 -22.92 6.66
CA ALA A 150 -15.85 -22.39 7.35
C ALA A 150 -15.71 -20.87 7.15
N PRO A 151 -15.25 -20.13 8.19
CA PRO A 151 -15.04 -18.69 8.09
C PRO A 151 -13.97 -18.37 7.05
N LYS A 152 -14.10 -17.21 6.42
CA LYS A 152 -13.09 -16.67 5.51
C LYS A 152 -12.26 -15.63 6.24
N PHE A 153 -10.98 -15.55 5.91
CA PHE A 153 -10.13 -14.44 6.33
C PHE A 153 -9.04 -14.17 5.29
N THR A 154 -8.37 -13.03 5.43
CA THR A 154 -7.31 -12.57 4.55
C THR A 154 -6.01 -13.33 4.81
N LYS A 155 -5.46 -13.97 3.78
CA LYS A 155 -4.17 -14.67 3.80
C LYS A 155 -3.18 -13.99 2.87
N PHE A 156 -1.92 -13.92 3.26
CA PHE A 156 -0.83 -13.30 2.51
C PHE A 156 0.16 -14.34 2.01
N TYR A 157 0.72 -14.11 0.83
CA TYR A 157 1.73 -14.94 0.20
C TYR A 157 2.74 -14.04 -0.48
N VAL A 158 4.01 -14.45 -0.46
CA VAL A 158 5.06 -13.82 -1.25
C VAL A 158 5.73 -14.92 -2.05
N PHE A 159 5.86 -14.68 -3.35
CA PHE A 159 6.55 -15.57 -4.27
C PHE A 159 7.76 -14.83 -4.84
N GLY A 160 8.91 -15.49 -4.82
CA GLY A 160 10.13 -14.99 -5.42
C GLY A 160 10.03 -14.95 -6.94
N LYS A 161 11.05 -14.39 -7.59
CA LYS A 161 11.17 -14.37 -9.06
C LYS A 161 11.18 -15.76 -9.71
N ASP A 162 11.55 -16.79 -8.95
CA ASP A 162 11.50 -18.20 -9.34
C ASP A 162 10.11 -18.83 -9.20
N GLY A 163 9.14 -18.08 -8.66
CA GLY A 163 7.78 -18.51 -8.39
C GLY A 163 7.64 -19.37 -7.13
N LEU A 164 8.71 -19.57 -6.36
CA LEU A 164 8.67 -20.34 -5.12
C LEU A 164 8.18 -19.46 -3.96
N LEU A 165 7.47 -20.08 -3.02
CA LEU A 165 7.03 -19.40 -1.79
C LEU A 165 8.26 -18.96 -0.99
N THR A 166 8.32 -17.67 -0.67
CA THR A 166 9.30 -17.09 0.25
C THR A 166 8.56 -16.31 1.33
N ASN A 167 9.12 -16.24 2.53
CA ASN A 167 8.48 -15.55 3.65
C ASN A 167 8.87 -14.07 3.76
N HIS A 168 9.58 -13.53 2.77
CA HIS A 168 10.05 -12.15 2.76
C HIS A 168 10.06 -11.55 1.36
N ALA A 169 10.06 -10.22 1.33
CA ALA A 169 10.45 -9.45 0.16
C ALA A 169 11.20 -8.19 0.59
N GLU A 170 12.09 -7.72 -0.27
CA GLU A 170 12.64 -6.38 -0.20
C GLU A 170 11.80 -5.48 -1.11
N LEU A 171 11.01 -4.61 -0.50
CA LEU A 171 10.06 -3.73 -1.21
C LEU A 171 10.40 -2.24 -1.10
N ASP A 172 11.49 -1.91 -0.40
CA ASP A 172 11.88 -0.53 -0.12
C ASP A 172 13.39 -0.29 -0.26
N ASN A 173 14.13 -1.24 -0.84
CA ASN A 173 15.59 -1.22 -0.98
C ASN A 173 16.33 -1.04 0.38
N ARG A 174 15.74 -1.55 1.45
CA ARG A 174 16.25 -1.46 2.83
C ARG A 174 16.26 -2.82 3.52
N GLY A 175 16.53 -3.87 2.74
CA GLY A 175 16.60 -5.25 3.19
C GLY A 175 15.25 -5.92 3.37
N ASP A 176 15.30 -7.20 3.70
CA ASP A 176 14.12 -8.05 3.76
C ASP A 176 13.10 -7.61 4.82
N LYS A 177 11.83 -7.81 4.47
CA LYS A 177 10.68 -7.64 5.36
C LYS A 177 9.86 -8.92 5.30
N TYR A 178 9.45 -9.41 6.47
CA TYR A 178 8.89 -10.77 6.60
C TYR A 178 7.38 -10.76 6.78
N VAL A 179 6.69 -11.75 6.20
CA VAL A 179 5.26 -11.98 6.45
C VAL A 179 5.01 -12.49 7.88
N PRO A 180 3.80 -12.27 8.42
CA PRO A 180 2.75 -11.40 7.90
C PRO A 180 3.02 -9.91 8.21
N GLY A 181 4.06 -9.58 8.99
CA GLY A 181 4.39 -8.21 9.42
C GLY A 181 4.51 -7.21 8.28
N LEU A 182 5.18 -7.60 7.20
CA LEU A 182 5.32 -6.83 5.95
C LEU A 182 3.97 -6.42 5.37
N CYS A 183 2.96 -7.29 5.41
CA CYS A 183 1.66 -7.00 4.80
C CYS A 183 0.75 -6.25 5.79
N VAL A 184 0.73 -6.68 7.06
CA VAL A 184 -0.15 -6.14 8.10
C VAL A 184 0.10 -4.65 8.38
N VAL A 185 1.30 -4.14 8.08
CA VAL A 185 1.62 -2.71 8.21
C VAL A 185 0.67 -1.82 7.39
N CYS A 186 0.39 -2.21 6.14
CA CYS A 186 -0.53 -1.49 5.25
C CYS A 186 -1.95 -2.05 5.31
N HIS A 187 -2.08 -3.38 5.42
CA HIS A 187 -3.36 -4.08 5.35
C HIS A 187 -4.13 -4.14 6.67
N GLY A 188 -3.62 -3.47 7.71
CA GLY A 188 -4.24 -3.49 9.03
C GLY A 188 -4.25 -4.86 9.69
N GLY A 189 -5.04 -5.00 10.75
CA GLY A 189 -5.14 -6.21 11.56
C GLY A 189 -4.19 -6.23 12.76
N THR A 190 -4.19 -7.36 13.46
CA THR A 190 -3.58 -7.57 14.76
C THR A 190 -2.47 -8.61 14.65
N LEU A 191 -1.33 -8.34 15.28
CA LEU A 191 -0.29 -9.33 15.50
C LEU A 191 -0.02 -9.42 17.00
N PRO A 192 0.29 -10.61 17.51
CA PRO A 192 0.82 -10.77 18.86
C PRO A 192 2.02 -9.85 19.10
N THR A 193 2.11 -9.31 20.30
CA THR A 193 3.26 -8.47 20.71
C THR A 193 4.55 -9.27 20.84
N ASN A 194 4.44 -10.57 21.14
CA ASN A 194 5.55 -11.51 21.18
C ASN A 194 5.56 -12.36 19.90
N ILE A 195 6.69 -12.31 19.17
CA ILE A 195 6.88 -13.03 17.91
C ILE A 195 6.88 -14.56 18.05
N ASN A 196 7.07 -15.09 19.27
CA ASN A 196 6.96 -16.52 19.53
C ASN A 196 5.52 -16.99 19.77
N THR A 197 4.56 -16.06 19.83
CA THR A 197 3.15 -16.40 19.99
C THR A 197 2.53 -16.65 18.61
N ALA A 198 2.08 -17.89 18.40
CA ALA A 198 1.40 -18.28 17.17
C ALA A 198 0.12 -17.47 16.96
N ILE A 199 -0.19 -17.17 15.70
CA ILE A 199 -1.47 -16.59 15.30
C ILE A 199 -2.45 -17.75 15.12
N PRO A 200 -3.59 -17.79 15.84
CA PRO A 200 -4.59 -18.84 15.66
C PRO A 200 -5.01 -18.92 14.18
N ALA A 201 -4.81 -20.10 13.58
CA ALA A 201 -5.06 -20.35 12.15
C ALA A 201 -4.31 -19.43 11.17
N GLY A 202 -3.39 -18.57 11.62
CA GLY A 202 -2.82 -17.52 10.80
C GLY A 202 -3.78 -16.34 10.52
N ASN A 203 -4.90 -16.21 11.23
CA ASN A 203 -5.83 -15.10 11.00
C ASN A 203 -5.32 -13.82 11.69
N THR A 204 -4.78 -12.88 10.90
CA THR A 204 -4.30 -11.57 11.36
C THR A 204 -5.42 -10.53 11.45
N GLU A 205 -6.64 -10.87 11.02
CA GLU A 205 -7.73 -9.90 10.85
C GLU A 205 -7.33 -8.74 9.92
N SER A 206 -6.48 -8.98 8.93
CA SER A 206 -6.12 -7.97 7.93
C SER A 206 -7.19 -7.80 6.85
N ARG A 207 -7.06 -6.74 6.05
CA ARG A 207 -8.02 -6.31 5.03
C ARG A 207 -7.33 -6.12 3.68
N PHE A 208 -8.10 -6.17 2.61
CA PHE A 208 -7.64 -5.71 1.31
C PHE A 208 -7.61 -4.17 1.31
N ILE A 209 -6.65 -3.56 0.61
CA ILE A 209 -6.55 -2.11 0.48
C ILE A 209 -7.32 -1.68 -0.77
N PRO A 210 -8.29 -0.75 -0.66
CA PRO A 210 -8.96 -0.19 -1.82
C PRO A 210 -7.99 0.53 -2.77
N PHE A 211 -8.27 0.47 -4.06
CA PHE A 211 -7.48 1.09 -5.11
C PHE A 211 -7.84 2.58 -5.23
N ASP A 212 -6.95 3.41 -4.72
CA ASP A 212 -7.01 4.88 -4.75
C ASP A 212 -6.21 5.43 -5.94
N LEU A 213 -6.89 5.71 -7.04
CA LEU A 213 -6.28 6.09 -8.31
C LEU A 213 -5.62 7.47 -8.23
N LYS A 214 -6.06 8.34 -7.32
CA LYS A 214 -5.39 9.63 -7.05
C LYS A 214 -3.99 9.42 -6.47
N SER A 215 -3.81 8.34 -5.69
CA SER A 215 -2.50 7.95 -5.12
C SER A 215 -1.62 7.20 -6.12
N PHE A 216 -2.18 6.79 -7.28
CA PHE A 216 -1.43 6.12 -8.33
C PHE A 216 -0.97 7.13 -9.38
N ALA A 217 0.27 7.00 -9.84
CA ALA A 217 0.70 7.69 -11.04
C ALA A 217 0.06 7.01 -12.24
N THR A 218 -1.12 7.48 -12.64
CA THR A 218 -1.86 6.99 -13.82
C THR A 218 -1.92 8.06 -14.91
N SER A 219 -0.75 8.56 -15.34
CA SER A 219 -0.53 9.53 -16.44
C SER A 219 -1.18 10.92 -16.25
N PRO A 220 -0.47 12.06 -16.46
CA PRO A 220 0.67 12.26 -17.36
C PRO A 220 2.03 12.48 -16.65
N LEU A 221 2.24 11.96 -15.45
CA LEU A 221 3.44 12.25 -14.65
C LEU A 221 4.70 11.45 -15.04
N LEU A 222 4.64 10.54 -16.02
CA LEU A 222 5.81 9.89 -16.59
C LEU A 222 5.75 9.99 -18.14
N PRO A 223 6.61 10.80 -18.77
CA PRO A 223 6.75 10.81 -20.22
C PRO A 223 7.05 9.40 -20.74
N GLY A 224 6.24 8.89 -21.68
CA GLY A 224 6.44 7.58 -22.32
C GLY A 224 5.42 6.48 -21.96
N PHE A 225 4.49 6.73 -21.04
CA PHE A 225 3.47 5.75 -20.67
C PHE A 225 2.53 5.42 -21.86
N PRO A 226 2.31 4.13 -22.20
CA PRO A 226 1.39 3.76 -23.29
C PRO A 226 -0.04 4.24 -23.02
N ALA A 227 -0.71 4.81 -24.03
CA ALA A 227 -2.11 5.23 -23.94
C ALA A 227 -3.07 4.09 -23.56
N THR A 228 -2.69 2.84 -23.84
CA THR A 228 -3.44 1.64 -23.41
C THR A 228 -3.46 1.44 -21.90
N LEU A 229 -2.63 2.17 -21.15
CA LEU A 229 -2.56 2.14 -19.70
C LEU A 229 -2.81 3.51 -19.05
N ASP A 230 -3.32 4.49 -19.78
CA ASP A 230 -3.78 5.70 -19.08
C ASP A 230 -4.91 5.34 -18.10
N ARG A 231 -5.16 6.24 -17.13
CA ARG A 231 -6.20 6.01 -16.14
C ARG A 231 -7.54 5.68 -16.78
N ALA A 232 -7.94 6.44 -17.79
CA ALA A 232 -9.25 6.34 -18.42
C ALA A 232 -9.47 4.95 -19.05
N ALA A 233 -8.44 4.37 -19.66
CA ALA A 233 -8.48 3.03 -20.23
C ALA A 233 -8.62 1.93 -19.17
N GLN A 234 -8.20 2.18 -17.93
CA GLN A 234 -8.17 1.20 -16.84
C GLN A 234 -9.27 1.38 -15.78
N GLU A 235 -10.03 2.47 -15.81
CA GLU A 235 -11.09 2.80 -14.82
C GLU A 235 -12.05 1.63 -14.58
N GLU A 236 -12.54 0.97 -15.64
CA GLU A 236 -13.46 -0.16 -15.46
C GLU A 236 -12.81 -1.36 -14.76
N ASN A 237 -11.52 -1.61 -14.99
CA ASN A 237 -10.80 -2.66 -14.25
C ASN A 237 -10.59 -2.24 -12.80
N PHE A 238 -10.19 -1.00 -12.54
CA PHE A 238 -10.06 -0.48 -11.17
C PHE A 238 -11.39 -0.48 -10.40
N ARG A 239 -12.50 -0.15 -11.07
CA ARG A 239 -13.85 -0.27 -10.51
C ARG A 239 -14.12 -1.71 -10.09
N LYS A 240 -13.86 -2.70 -10.96
CA LYS A 240 -14.04 -4.13 -10.63
C LYS A 240 -13.14 -4.59 -9.49
N LEU A 241 -11.89 -4.10 -9.42
CA LEU A 241 -10.99 -4.38 -8.31
C LEU A 241 -11.57 -3.83 -6.99
N ASN A 242 -12.07 -2.60 -6.98
CA ASN A 242 -12.72 -2.02 -5.79
C ASN A 242 -14.05 -2.70 -5.46
N GLU A 243 -14.86 -3.06 -6.46
CA GLU A 243 -16.10 -3.83 -6.29
C GLU A 243 -15.83 -5.20 -5.65
N GLY A 244 -14.76 -5.88 -6.07
CA GLY A 244 -14.33 -7.15 -5.50
C GLY A 244 -14.01 -7.03 -4.01
N ILE A 245 -13.29 -5.97 -3.62
CA ILE A 245 -13.02 -5.67 -2.21
C ILE A 245 -14.34 -5.40 -1.47
N TYR A 246 -15.19 -4.55 -2.02
CA TYR A 246 -16.44 -4.11 -1.40
C TYR A 246 -17.42 -5.26 -1.15
N LEU A 247 -17.62 -6.15 -2.13
CA LEU A 247 -18.66 -7.19 -2.08
C LEU A 247 -18.17 -8.55 -1.58
N PHE A 248 -16.90 -8.91 -1.80
CA PHE A 248 -16.41 -10.28 -1.61
C PHE A 248 -15.37 -10.43 -0.49
N THR A 249 -15.01 -9.35 0.20
CA THR A 249 -14.13 -9.38 1.37
C THR A 249 -14.87 -8.93 2.64
N ALA A 250 -14.15 -8.64 3.71
CA ALA A 250 -14.71 -8.08 4.94
C ALA A 250 -14.22 -6.63 5.18
N PRO A 251 -14.55 -5.66 4.30
CA PRO A 251 -14.04 -4.30 4.44
C PRO A 251 -14.56 -3.64 5.73
N THR A 252 -13.77 -2.71 6.28
CA THR A 252 -14.19 -1.85 7.39
C THR A 252 -15.26 -0.86 6.92
N ASP A 253 -15.98 -0.25 7.86
CA ASP A 253 -16.97 0.77 7.51
C ASP A 253 -16.32 2.00 6.86
N ALA A 254 -15.08 2.34 7.25
CA ALA A 254 -14.28 3.37 6.59
C ALA A 254 -13.97 3.02 5.12
N GLN A 255 -13.61 1.76 4.83
CA GLN A 255 -13.37 1.30 3.47
C GLN A 255 -14.64 1.33 2.62
N LYS A 256 -15.78 0.90 3.18
CA LYS A 256 -17.07 0.96 2.48
C LYS A 256 -17.46 2.38 2.15
N ALA A 257 -17.44 3.28 3.14
CA ALA A 257 -17.80 4.68 2.95
C ALA A 257 -16.88 5.37 1.92
N LEU A 258 -15.59 5.03 1.89
CA LEU A 258 -14.66 5.57 0.91
C LEU A 258 -14.93 5.04 -0.52
N ILE A 259 -15.18 3.73 -0.67
CA ILE A 259 -15.53 3.15 -1.99
C ILE A 259 -16.86 3.70 -2.49
N GLU A 260 -17.86 3.84 -1.63
CA GLU A 260 -19.15 4.46 -1.96
C GLU A 260 -18.98 5.91 -2.41
N ALA A 261 -18.18 6.71 -1.69
CA ALA A 261 -17.87 8.09 -2.07
C ALA A 261 -17.17 8.17 -3.43
N TRP A 262 -16.24 7.27 -3.71
CA TRP A 262 -15.52 7.22 -4.98
C TRP A 262 -16.40 6.84 -6.17
N TYR A 263 -17.41 5.99 -5.97
CA TYR A 263 -18.21 5.44 -7.07
C TYR A 263 -19.70 5.73 -6.87
N ASP A 264 -20.08 7.00 -6.69
CA ASP A 264 -21.49 7.42 -6.60
C ASP A 264 -22.19 7.32 -7.98
N PRO A 265 -23.33 6.62 -8.13
CA PRO A 265 -24.19 6.08 -7.07
C PRO A 265 -23.91 4.64 -6.65
N SER A 266 -23.06 3.89 -7.36
CA SER A 266 -22.59 2.58 -6.90
C SER A 266 -21.32 2.10 -7.62
N VAL A 267 -20.39 1.50 -6.87
CA VAL A 267 -19.24 0.76 -7.42
C VAL A 267 -19.67 -0.42 -8.30
N SER A 268 -20.89 -0.92 -8.15
CA SER A 268 -21.42 -2.02 -8.97
C SER A 268 -21.97 -1.62 -10.32
N ASN A 269 -22.05 -0.32 -10.62
CA ASN A 269 -22.52 0.15 -11.92
C ASN A 269 -21.38 0.05 -12.96
N PRO A 270 -21.54 -0.75 -14.04
CA PRO A 270 -20.52 -0.82 -15.09
C PRO A 270 -20.21 0.54 -15.69
N GLY A 271 -18.93 0.84 -15.90
CA GLY A 271 -18.47 2.11 -16.46
C GLY A 271 -18.40 3.27 -15.46
N GLN A 272 -18.76 3.07 -14.19
CA GLN A 272 -18.60 4.08 -13.16
C GLN A 272 -17.10 4.36 -12.93
N THR A 273 -16.70 5.63 -13.01
CA THR A 273 -15.32 6.06 -12.76
C THR A 273 -15.14 6.59 -11.34
N GLN A 274 -13.92 6.44 -10.80
CA GLN A 274 -13.58 6.96 -9.49
C GLN A 274 -13.60 8.50 -9.46
N GLN A 275 -14.35 9.06 -8.53
CA GLN A 275 -14.46 10.49 -8.27
C GLN A 275 -13.43 10.96 -7.24
N ASP A 276 -12.25 11.39 -7.69
CA ASP A 276 -11.12 11.77 -6.83
C ASP A 276 -11.42 12.88 -5.81
N ALA A 277 -12.35 13.78 -6.17
CA ALA A 277 -12.73 14.92 -5.34
C ALA A 277 -13.64 14.51 -4.16
N ASN A 278 -14.24 13.32 -4.24
CA ASN A 278 -15.12 12.81 -3.20
C ASN A 278 -14.30 12.26 -2.04
N ILE A 279 -14.78 12.52 -0.83
CA ILE A 279 -14.16 12.15 0.43
C ILE A 279 -15.19 11.41 1.29
N PRO A 280 -14.80 10.65 2.32
CA PRO A 280 -15.74 9.98 3.20
C PRO A 280 -16.72 10.96 3.84
N PHE A 281 -17.98 10.55 3.95
CA PHE A 281 -19.09 11.40 4.36
C PHE A 281 -18.91 12.09 5.73
N ASN A 282 -18.13 11.49 6.64
CA ASN A 282 -17.94 12.02 7.99
C ASN A 282 -16.97 13.21 8.06
N TRP A 283 -16.18 13.48 7.00
CA TRP A 283 -15.31 14.65 6.91
C TRP A 283 -16.10 15.88 6.41
N THR A 284 -16.99 16.38 7.26
CA THR A 284 -17.92 17.48 6.94
C THR A 284 -17.36 18.86 7.30
N GLY A 285 -17.81 19.90 6.60
CA GLY A 285 -17.37 21.29 6.81
C GLY A 285 -16.11 21.65 6.02
N ASN A 286 -15.97 22.93 5.66
CA ASN A 286 -14.95 23.36 4.69
C ASN A 286 -13.51 23.11 5.17
N ALA A 287 -13.21 23.33 6.45
CA ALA A 287 -11.85 23.18 6.99
C ALA A 287 -11.44 21.70 7.13
N ASP A 288 -12.29 20.86 7.72
CA ASP A 288 -12.02 19.42 7.88
C ASP A 288 -11.96 18.72 6.52
N ALA A 289 -12.88 19.03 5.59
CA ALA A 289 -12.85 18.49 4.24
C ALA A 289 -11.59 18.89 3.46
N GLN A 290 -11.11 20.13 3.62
CA GLN A 290 -9.89 20.61 2.98
C GLN A 290 -8.67 19.90 3.57
N PHE A 291 -8.55 19.84 4.90
CA PHE A 291 -7.47 19.12 5.57
C PHE A 291 -7.40 17.65 5.15
N TYR A 292 -8.56 16.99 5.04
CA TYR A 292 -8.61 15.62 4.55
C TYR A 292 -8.02 15.50 3.14
N LYS A 293 -8.44 16.37 2.20
CA LYS A 293 -7.98 16.32 0.81
C LYS A 293 -6.49 16.60 0.66
N ASP A 294 -5.96 17.45 1.53
CA ASP A 294 -4.59 17.96 1.47
C ASP A 294 -3.59 17.06 2.19
N VAL A 295 -4.00 16.37 3.26
CA VAL A 295 -3.10 15.59 4.12
C VAL A 295 -3.54 14.14 4.21
N VAL A 296 -4.73 13.88 4.77
CA VAL A 296 -5.17 12.52 5.10
C VAL A 296 -5.28 11.65 3.84
N ALA A 297 -5.90 12.18 2.80
CA ALA A 297 -6.08 11.54 1.50
C ALA A 297 -4.75 11.25 0.78
N VAL A 298 -3.73 12.07 1.01
CA VAL A 298 -2.44 12.02 0.31
C VAL A 298 -1.50 11.03 1.00
N SER A 299 -1.36 11.13 2.32
CA SER A 299 -0.27 10.45 3.04
C SER A 299 -0.72 9.40 4.05
N CYS A 300 -2.00 9.39 4.46
CA CYS A 300 -2.48 8.50 5.54
C CYS A 300 -3.45 7.42 5.05
N ARG A 301 -4.39 7.80 4.18
CA ARG A 301 -5.59 7.03 3.80
C ARG A 301 -5.28 5.64 3.24
N SER A 302 -4.21 5.53 2.44
CA SER A 302 -3.81 4.30 1.74
C SER A 302 -3.68 3.10 2.69
N CYS A 303 -3.19 3.33 3.90
CA CYS A 303 -3.06 2.29 4.94
C CYS A 303 -4.15 2.43 6.01
N HIS A 304 -4.45 3.66 6.43
CA HIS A 304 -5.31 3.89 7.59
C HIS A 304 -6.74 3.39 7.39
N THR A 305 -7.33 3.51 6.19
CA THR A 305 -8.69 3.00 5.94
C THR A 305 -8.84 1.50 6.23
N SER A 306 -7.77 0.72 6.10
CA SER A 306 -7.73 -0.72 6.39
C SER A 306 -7.58 -1.05 7.88
N ARG A 307 -7.37 -0.04 8.73
CA ARG A 307 -7.29 -0.17 10.19
C ARG A 307 -8.69 -0.25 10.79
N GLN A 308 -8.77 -0.74 12.03
CA GLN A 308 -9.98 -0.64 12.83
C GLN A 308 -10.06 0.75 13.47
N PHE A 309 -11.27 1.22 13.75
CA PHE A 309 -11.52 2.37 14.62
C PHE A 309 -10.71 2.22 15.92
N PRO A 310 -10.08 3.30 16.43
CA PRO A 310 -10.11 4.69 15.94
C PRO A 310 -9.04 5.05 14.89
N LEU A 311 -8.19 4.11 14.50
CA LEU A 311 -7.06 4.37 13.58
C LEU A 311 -7.45 4.39 12.09
N ASP A 312 -8.74 4.28 11.77
CA ASP A 312 -9.23 4.24 10.39
C ASP A 312 -9.31 5.61 9.71
N PHE A 313 -9.23 6.68 10.52
CA PHE A 313 -9.31 8.09 10.11
C PHE A 313 -10.56 8.39 9.27
N ASN A 314 -11.65 7.69 9.56
CA ASN A 314 -12.90 7.90 8.85
C ASN A 314 -13.58 9.21 9.23
N ASP A 315 -13.23 9.83 10.37
CA ASP A 315 -13.81 11.10 10.83
C ASP A 315 -12.76 12.01 11.50
N PRO A 316 -13.00 13.33 11.53
CA PRO A 316 -12.04 14.29 12.09
C PRO A 316 -11.87 14.18 13.62
N THR A 317 -12.87 13.68 14.35
CA THR A 317 -12.82 13.59 15.81
C THR A 317 -11.91 12.45 16.25
N SER A 318 -12.04 11.27 15.63
CA SER A 318 -11.13 10.15 15.87
C SER A 318 -9.70 10.51 15.49
N PHE A 319 -9.49 11.14 14.34
CA PHE A 319 -8.17 11.62 13.92
C PHE A 319 -7.52 12.54 14.96
N LYS A 320 -8.25 13.54 15.48
CA LYS A 320 -7.77 14.48 16.51
C LYS A 320 -7.54 13.81 17.87
N GLY A 321 -8.18 12.68 18.14
CA GLY A 321 -8.00 11.89 19.37
C GLY A 321 -6.75 11.01 19.38
N GLU A 322 -6.15 10.76 18.20
CA GLU A 322 -4.96 9.92 18.08
C GLU A 322 -3.66 10.71 18.38
N PRO A 323 -2.57 10.04 18.78
CA PRO A 323 -1.30 10.67 19.10
C PRO A 323 -0.51 11.08 17.83
N ILE A 324 -1.15 11.84 16.94
CA ILE A 324 -0.60 12.28 15.65
C ILE A 324 0.64 13.15 15.85
N GLU A 325 0.61 14.07 16.81
CA GLU A 325 1.77 14.91 17.16
C GLU A 325 2.99 14.04 17.48
N PHE A 326 2.82 13.02 18.33
CA PHE A 326 3.92 12.12 18.68
C PHE A 326 4.38 11.27 17.49
N ALA A 327 3.45 10.63 16.78
CA ALA A 327 3.76 9.65 15.74
C ALA A 327 4.36 10.29 14.47
N VAL A 328 3.87 11.47 14.09
CA VAL A 328 4.32 12.19 12.90
C VAL A 328 5.41 13.19 13.29
N CYS A 329 5.10 14.15 14.16
CA CYS A 329 5.93 15.34 14.34
C CYS A 329 7.12 15.13 15.28
N GLN A 330 6.93 14.44 16.40
CA GLN A 330 7.99 14.25 17.40
C GLN A 330 8.89 13.04 17.11
N SER A 331 8.30 11.89 16.75
CA SER A 331 9.06 10.65 16.54
C SER A 331 9.45 10.41 15.08
N GLY A 332 8.80 11.09 14.12
CA GLY A 332 9.04 10.91 12.68
C GLY A 332 8.73 9.50 12.16
N GLN A 333 7.98 8.67 12.90
CA GLN A 333 7.73 7.27 12.57
C GLN A 333 6.63 7.07 11.53
N MET A 334 5.79 8.08 11.31
CA MET A 334 4.70 8.08 10.34
C MET A 334 4.93 9.16 9.26
N PRO A 335 4.44 8.93 8.02
CA PRO A 335 3.92 7.66 7.47
C PRO A 335 4.94 6.51 7.48
N GLN A 336 4.51 5.24 7.59
CA GLN A 336 5.41 4.06 7.72
C GLN A 336 5.93 3.46 6.40
N SER A 337 5.61 4.10 5.28
CA SER A 337 6.21 3.83 3.97
C SER A 337 7.18 4.94 3.64
N PHE A 338 8.39 4.61 3.19
CA PHE A 338 9.43 5.61 2.95
C PHE A 338 9.01 6.64 1.89
N VAL A 339 8.34 6.23 0.82
CA VAL A 339 7.89 7.14 -0.25
C VAL A 339 6.82 8.07 0.29
N ALA A 340 5.81 7.55 1.00
CA ALA A 340 4.78 8.37 1.63
C ALA A 340 5.40 9.36 2.63
N TRP A 341 6.35 8.91 3.45
CA TRP A 341 7.08 9.78 4.37
C TRP A 341 7.85 10.88 3.66
N ARG A 342 8.62 10.52 2.61
CA ARG A 342 9.39 11.47 1.81
C ARG A 342 8.45 12.51 1.17
N ASN A 343 7.36 12.06 0.56
CA ASN A 343 6.39 12.95 -0.10
C ASN A 343 5.72 13.89 0.92
N PHE A 344 5.33 13.37 2.08
CA PHE A 344 4.74 14.16 3.17
C PHE A 344 5.67 15.29 3.63
N TRP A 345 6.92 14.97 3.96
CA TRP A 345 7.89 15.95 4.49
C TRP A 345 8.44 16.91 3.43
N HIS A 346 8.42 16.53 2.15
CA HIS A 346 8.84 17.39 1.03
C HIS A 346 7.68 18.08 0.30
N SER A 347 6.44 17.90 0.76
CA SER A 347 5.28 18.59 0.21
C SER A 347 5.44 20.10 0.33
N THR A 348 5.03 20.88 -0.68
CA THR A 348 5.21 22.34 -0.68
C THR A 348 3.92 23.12 -0.91
N SER A 349 2.83 22.47 -1.32
CA SER A 349 1.58 23.14 -1.71
C SER A 349 0.35 22.23 -1.57
N PRO A 350 -0.25 22.15 -0.36
CA PRO A 350 0.28 22.70 0.89
C PRO A 350 1.48 21.89 1.41
N HIS A 351 2.23 22.47 2.35
CA HIS A 351 3.19 21.71 3.13
C HIS A 351 2.44 20.93 4.22
N GLU A 352 2.31 19.62 4.03
CA GLU A 352 1.46 18.73 4.85
C GLU A 352 1.83 18.75 6.34
N ALA A 353 3.11 18.83 6.68
CA ALA A 353 3.56 18.89 8.07
C ALA A 353 3.05 20.16 8.78
N SER A 354 3.17 21.34 8.15
CA SER A 354 2.59 22.57 8.67
C SER A 354 1.06 22.55 8.67
N SER A 355 0.42 21.85 7.73
CA SER A 355 -1.02 21.63 7.77
C SER A 355 -1.45 20.83 9.00
N ILE A 356 -0.67 19.83 9.43
CA ILE A 356 -0.92 19.10 10.70
C ILE A 356 -0.80 20.05 11.90
N GLU A 357 0.26 20.86 11.99
CA GLU A 357 0.42 21.82 13.10
C GLU A 357 -0.79 22.73 13.25
N GLN A 358 -1.23 23.32 12.13
CA GLN A 358 -2.37 24.23 12.11
C GLN A 358 -3.67 23.52 12.47
N TYR A 359 -3.91 22.34 11.88
CA TYR A 359 -5.15 21.60 12.08
C TYR A 359 -5.33 21.09 13.51
N LEU A 360 -4.23 20.67 14.14
CA LEU A 360 -4.21 20.19 15.52
C LEU A 360 -3.93 21.30 16.55
N SER A 361 -3.76 22.54 16.10
CA SER A 361 -3.44 23.70 16.96
C SER A 361 -2.18 23.48 17.81
N LEU A 362 -1.16 22.86 17.20
CA LEU A 362 0.15 22.62 17.81
C LEU A 362 0.96 23.92 17.85
N GLY A 363 2.01 23.95 18.67
CA GLY A 363 2.97 25.04 18.65
C GLY A 363 3.63 25.17 17.27
N ALA A 364 3.91 26.41 16.85
CA ALA A 364 4.64 26.64 15.60
C ALA A 364 6.04 25.99 15.71
N GLY A 365 6.39 25.16 14.73
CA GLY A 365 7.65 24.45 14.69
C GLY A 365 7.64 23.10 15.42
N THR A 366 6.47 22.60 15.83
CA THR A 366 6.32 21.24 16.37
C THR A 366 6.59 20.17 15.30
N CYS A 367 6.23 20.41 14.04
CA CYS A 367 6.38 19.49 12.91
C CYS A 367 7.44 20.01 11.92
N VAL A 368 8.67 20.24 12.39
CA VAL A 368 9.82 20.64 11.55
C VAL A 368 10.62 19.46 10.98
N GLY A 369 10.17 18.24 11.29
CA GLY A 369 10.86 17.00 10.95
C GLY A 369 11.92 16.62 12.01
N PRO A 370 12.28 15.33 12.09
CA PRO A 370 13.39 14.85 12.90
C PRO A 370 14.77 15.26 12.37
#